data_AF-K1UGT8-F1
#
_entry.id   AF-K1UGT8-F1
#
_cell.length_a   1.000
_cell.length_b   1.000
_cell.length_c   1.000
_cell.angle_alpha   90.00
_cell.angle_beta   90.00
_cell.angle_gamma   90.00
#
_symmetry.space_group_name_H-M   'P 1'
#
loop_
_entity.id
_entity.type
_entity.pdbx_description
1 polymer ?
#
loop_
_entity_poly.entity_id
_entity_poly.type
_entity_poly.pdbx_seq_one_letter_code
_entity_poly.pdbx_strand_id
1 'polypeptide(L)'
;ARVHLEEFEKGIILPHEFTLSKAKEDRLNLMKATNCNFSQIYALYMDSEHTTLATIDNESKDTPKLEFTDGEGVTHRLWIVTDENVIAKLCADFADRKLYIADGHHRYETALNYRNYCRENGLSKVGDPCDYQMIYLVDMEHPGLVVFPTHRLVRDLPDFNVEKVLDGCREYFDVTEMNGTDNM
;
A
#
# COMPACT_ATOMS: atom_id res chain seq x y z
N ALA A 1 13.45 -5.94 0.21
CA ALA A 1 13.21 -6.57 -1.11
C ALA A 1 12.69 -5.52 -2.09
N ARG A 2 12.88 -5.73 -3.40
CA ARG A 2 12.41 -4.84 -4.47
C ARG A 2 11.30 -5.58 -5.22
N VAL A 3 10.12 -4.98 -5.39
CA VAL A 3 9.00 -5.60 -6.12
C VAL A 3 9.05 -5.13 -7.57
N HIS A 4 8.95 -6.07 -8.51
CA HIS A 4 8.91 -5.74 -9.94
C HIS A 4 7.60 -5.02 -10.30
N LEU A 5 7.70 -3.96 -11.10
CA LEU A 5 6.57 -3.20 -11.58
C LEU A 5 5.89 -3.94 -12.74
N GLU A 6 4.59 -4.17 -12.62
CA GLU A 6 3.76 -4.87 -13.57
C GLU A 6 2.55 -4.02 -13.94
N GLU A 7 2.15 -4.10 -15.21
CA GLU A 7 0.90 -3.48 -15.64
C GLU A 7 -0.29 -4.19 -14.98
N PHE A 8 -1.31 -3.43 -14.59
CA PHE A 8 -2.47 -3.96 -13.84
C PHE A 8 -3.22 -5.03 -14.63
N GLU A 9 -3.21 -4.97 -15.96
CA GLU A 9 -3.84 -5.93 -16.87
C GLU A 9 -3.27 -7.35 -16.73
N LYS A 10 -2.05 -7.50 -16.19
CA LYS A 10 -1.45 -8.82 -15.92
C LYS A 10 -2.04 -9.49 -14.68
N GLY A 11 -2.76 -8.75 -13.83
CA GLY A 11 -3.44 -9.29 -12.64
C GLY A 11 -2.49 -9.80 -11.54
N ILE A 12 -1.21 -9.40 -11.57
CA ILE A 12 -0.21 -9.70 -10.53
C ILE A 12 -0.30 -8.67 -9.40
N ILE A 13 -0.41 -7.39 -9.77
CA ILE A 13 -0.64 -6.27 -8.83
C ILE A 13 -2.06 -5.76 -9.06
N LEU A 14 -2.84 -5.69 -7.98
CA LEU A 14 -4.27 -5.42 -8.03
C LEU A 14 -4.60 -4.06 -7.39
N PRO A 15 -5.11 -3.10 -8.17
CA PRO A 15 -5.62 -1.83 -7.64
C PRO A 15 -7.08 -1.99 -7.14
N HIS A 16 -7.54 -1.03 -6.35
CA HIS A 16 -8.95 -0.95 -5.91
C HIS A 16 -9.53 0.49 -5.98
N GLU A 17 -8.73 1.47 -6.41
CA GLU A 17 -9.16 2.85 -6.68
C GLU A 17 -8.73 3.28 -8.09
N PHE A 18 -9.45 4.26 -8.64
CA PHE A 18 -8.99 5.02 -9.80
C PHE A 18 -8.10 6.17 -9.36
N THR A 19 -7.08 6.49 -10.15
CA THR A 19 -6.14 7.57 -9.84
C THR A 19 -6.47 8.86 -10.61
N LEU A 20 -6.23 10.01 -9.98
CA LEU A 20 -6.40 11.33 -10.59
C LEU A 20 -5.13 11.77 -11.34
N SER A 21 -5.30 12.34 -12.54
CA SER A 21 -4.20 12.70 -13.44
C SER A 21 -3.22 13.74 -12.87
N LYS A 22 -3.73 14.80 -12.24
CA LYS A 22 -2.90 15.92 -11.72
C LYS A 22 -1.89 15.48 -10.65
N ALA A 23 -2.28 14.58 -9.75
CA ALA A 23 -1.40 14.10 -8.69
C ALA A 23 -0.25 13.23 -9.20
N LYS A 24 -0.41 12.61 -10.38
CA LYS A 24 0.60 11.77 -11.02
C LYS A 24 1.70 12.58 -11.71
N GLU A 25 1.34 13.71 -12.32
CA GLU A 25 2.28 14.56 -13.06
C GLU A 25 3.32 15.20 -12.15
N ASP A 26 2.89 15.79 -11.03
CA ASP A 26 3.78 16.43 -10.07
C ASP A 26 4.81 15.44 -9.50
N ARG A 27 4.35 14.26 -9.09
CA ARG A 27 5.23 13.18 -8.61
C ARG A 27 6.17 12.68 -9.70
N LEU A 28 5.70 12.55 -10.94
CA LEU A 28 6.55 12.14 -12.05
C LEU A 28 7.67 13.16 -12.30
N ASN A 29 7.36 14.46 -12.24
CA ASN A 29 8.36 15.52 -12.40
C ASN A 29 9.39 15.48 -11.26
N LEU A 30 8.96 15.23 -10.03
CA LEU A 30 9.88 15.04 -8.90
C LEU A 30 10.80 13.82 -9.11
N MET A 31 10.26 12.68 -9.55
CA MET A 31 11.06 11.49 -9.85
C MET A 31 12.04 11.74 -11.00
N LYS A 32 11.64 12.44 -12.07
CA LYS A 32 12.53 12.85 -13.17
C LYS A 32 13.68 13.75 -12.71
N ALA A 33 13.39 14.69 -11.81
CA ALA A 33 14.39 15.64 -11.33
C ALA A 33 15.40 14.98 -10.36
N THR A 34 14.99 13.97 -9.61
CA THR A 34 15.77 13.44 -8.48
C THR A 34 16.28 12.02 -8.69
N ASN A 35 15.63 11.24 -9.57
CA ASN A 35 15.84 9.81 -9.73
C ASN A 35 15.70 9.03 -8.41
N CYS A 36 14.81 9.48 -7.53
CA CYS A 36 14.60 8.92 -6.20
C CYS A 36 13.16 8.46 -5.97
N ASN A 37 13.04 7.45 -5.12
CA ASN A 37 11.77 7.01 -4.54
C ASN A 37 11.66 7.56 -3.11
N PHE A 38 10.62 8.35 -2.84
CA PHE A 38 10.47 9.09 -1.58
C PHE A 38 9.53 8.43 -0.58
N SER A 39 8.76 7.43 -1.00
CA SER A 39 7.73 6.83 -0.15
C SER A 39 7.37 5.45 -0.64
N GLN A 40 7.29 4.50 0.29
CA GLN A 40 6.87 3.14 -0.01
C GLN A 40 5.40 3.11 -0.44
N ILE A 41 5.05 2.13 -1.27
CA ILE A 41 3.67 1.76 -1.55
C ILE A 41 3.26 0.74 -0.50
N TYR A 42 2.03 0.80 0.00
CA TYR A 42 1.51 -0.19 0.92
C TYR A 42 0.68 -1.22 0.16
N ALA A 43 1.10 -2.48 0.19
CA ALA A 43 0.39 -3.58 -0.43
C ALA A 43 0.19 -4.75 0.54
N LEU A 44 -0.88 -5.50 0.29
CA LEU A 44 -1.29 -6.69 1.03
C LEU A 44 -1.02 -7.94 0.21
N TYR A 45 -0.73 -9.04 0.89
CA TYR A 45 -0.63 -10.38 0.29
C TYR A 45 -1.38 -11.40 1.16
N MET A 46 -1.70 -12.56 0.60
CA MET A 46 -2.26 -13.69 1.36
C MET A 46 -1.15 -14.67 1.73
N ASP A 47 -1.18 -15.23 2.93
CA ASP A 47 -0.21 -16.21 3.43
C ASP A 47 -0.91 -17.36 4.18
N SER A 48 -1.81 -18.06 3.49
CA SER A 48 -2.66 -19.09 4.09
C SER A 48 -1.89 -20.22 4.80
N GLU A 49 -0.67 -20.50 4.33
CA GLU A 49 0.23 -21.52 4.91
C GLU A 49 1.19 -20.94 5.97
N HIS A 50 1.06 -19.65 6.30
CA HIS A 50 1.91 -18.89 7.22
C HIS A 50 3.41 -19.05 6.99
N THR A 51 3.83 -19.28 5.74
CA THR A 51 5.23 -19.58 5.40
C THR A 51 6.09 -18.31 5.45
N THR A 52 5.56 -17.20 4.94
CA THR A 52 6.21 -15.90 5.03
C THR A 52 6.20 -15.42 6.48
N LEU A 53 5.05 -15.48 7.17
CA LEU A 53 4.92 -15.07 8.57
C LEU A 53 5.89 -15.82 9.47
N ALA A 54 5.95 -17.16 9.39
CA ALA A 54 6.88 -17.95 10.19
C ALA A 54 8.36 -17.62 9.91
N THR A 55 8.68 -17.23 8.67
CA THR A 55 10.04 -16.78 8.32
C THR A 55 10.32 -15.41 8.96
N ILE A 56 9.40 -14.44 8.85
CA ILE A 56 9.53 -13.12 9.48
C ILE A 56 9.63 -13.24 11.00
N ASP A 57 8.79 -14.06 11.63
CA ASP A 57 8.83 -14.33 13.08
C ASP A 57 10.17 -14.92 13.49
N ASN A 58 10.75 -15.81 12.68
CA ASN A 58 12.06 -16.36 12.97
C ASN A 58 13.16 -15.29 12.92
N GLU A 59 13.18 -14.46 11.89
CA GLU A 59 14.16 -13.39 11.72
C GLU A 59 14.00 -12.24 12.71
N SER A 60 12.86 -12.15 13.39
CA SER A 60 12.54 -11.11 14.38
C SER A 60 12.64 -11.58 15.84
N LYS A 61 13.13 -12.81 16.09
CA LYS A 61 13.41 -13.31 17.46
C LYS A 61 14.60 -12.64 18.12
N ASP A 62 15.59 -12.23 17.33
CA ASP A 62 16.80 -11.57 17.84
C ASP A 62 16.54 -10.11 18.20
N THR A 63 17.51 -9.46 18.85
CA THR A 63 17.42 -8.05 19.20
C THR A 63 17.24 -7.18 17.93
N PRO A 64 16.23 -6.29 17.88
CA PRO A 64 16.05 -5.39 16.75
C PRO A 64 17.29 -4.52 16.53
N LYS A 65 17.58 -4.20 15.27
CA LYS A 65 18.70 -3.33 14.91
C LYS A 65 18.44 -1.89 15.37
N LEU A 66 17.19 -1.45 15.31
CA LEU A 66 16.73 -0.17 15.83
C LEU A 66 15.44 -0.40 16.62
N GLU A 67 15.35 0.23 17.79
CA GLU A 67 14.16 0.27 18.61
C GLU A 67 14.04 1.68 19.20
N PHE A 68 12.85 2.28 19.09
CA PHE A 68 12.53 3.54 19.76
C PHE A 68 11.04 3.61 20.06
N THR A 69 10.67 4.44 21.04
CA THR A 69 9.27 4.73 21.35
C THR A 69 9.00 6.18 20.99
N ASP A 70 7.92 6.44 20.25
CA ASP A 70 7.54 7.79 19.84
C ASP A 70 6.80 8.55 20.96
N GLY A 71 6.38 9.79 20.66
CA GLY A 71 5.68 10.65 21.61
C GLY A 71 4.28 10.15 22.00
N GLU A 72 3.72 9.19 21.25
CA GLU A 72 2.42 8.57 21.54
C GLU A 72 2.56 7.26 22.33
N GLY A 73 3.79 6.86 22.65
CA GLY A 73 4.08 5.63 23.39
C GLY A 73 4.10 4.39 22.50
N VAL A 74 4.12 4.53 21.17
CA VAL A 74 4.25 3.40 20.25
C VAL A 74 5.70 3.01 20.10
N THR A 75 6.03 1.75 20.39
CA THR A 75 7.38 1.21 20.19
C THR A 75 7.54 0.69 18.77
N HIS A 76 8.45 1.32 18.03
CA HIS A 76 8.85 0.94 16.68
C HIS A 76 10.10 0.07 16.74
N ARG A 77 10.09 -1.06 16.01
CA ARG A 77 11.23 -1.97 15.92
C ARG A 77 11.56 -2.30 14.48
N LEU A 78 12.85 -2.34 14.16
CA LEU A 78 13.36 -2.67 12.83
C LEU A 78 14.39 -3.78 12.93
N TRP A 79 14.17 -4.84 12.15
CA TRP A 79 15.15 -5.89 11.90
C TRP A 79 15.68 -5.76 10.48
N ILE A 80 16.94 -6.15 10.28
CA ILE A 80 17.58 -6.17 8.96
C ILE A 80 17.91 -7.61 8.63
N VAL A 81 17.30 -8.13 7.58
CA VAL A 81 17.60 -9.46 7.05
C VAL A 81 18.64 -9.31 5.94
N THR A 82 19.85 -9.85 6.16
CA THR A 82 20.93 -9.87 5.17
C THR A 82 21.31 -11.28 4.71
N ASP A 83 20.74 -12.33 5.31
CA ASP A 83 20.98 -13.72 4.90
C ASP A 83 20.37 -13.95 3.51
N GLU A 84 21.24 -14.25 2.53
CA GLU A 84 20.84 -14.46 1.14
C GLU A 84 19.88 -15.65 0.97
N ASN A 85 19.98 -16.69 1.79
CA ASN A 85 19.08 -17.85 1.72
C ASN A 85 17.68 -17.48 2.21
N VAL A 86 17.60 -16.70 3.29
CA VAL A 86 16.31 -16.21 3.80
C VAL A 86 15.65 -15.30 2.77
N ILE A 87 16.42 -14.37 2.19
CA ILE A 87 15.94 -13.48 1.13
C ILE A 87 15.47 -14.28 -0.09
N ALA A 88 16.25 -15.27 -0.53
CA ALA A 88 15.89 -16.12 -1.66
C ALA A 88 14.61 -16.93 -1.40
N LYS A 89 14.45 -17.47 -0.19
CA LYS A 89 13.24 -18.19 0.24
C LYS A 89 12.01 -17.28 0.18
N LEU A 90 12.10 -16.06 0.72
CA LEU A 90 11.01 -15.08 0.65
C LEU A 90 10.70 -14.69 -0.79
N CYS A 91 11.72 -14.43 -1.63
CA CYS A 91 11.49 -14.12 -3.04
C CYS A 91 10.80 -15.28 -3.79
N ALA A 92 11.17 -16.53 -3.50
CA ALA A 92 10.55 -17.70 -4.10
C ALA A 92 9.09 -17.87 -3.66
N ASP A 93 8.82 -17.65 -2.37
CA ASP A 93 7.45 -17.72 -1.79
C ASP A 93 6.51 -16.67 -2.40
N PHE A 94 7.04 -15.53 -2.84
CA PHE A 94 6.28 -14.47 -3.50
C PHE A 94 6.17 -14.59 -5.02
N ALA A 95 6.85 -15.56 -5.66
CA ALA A 95 6.96 -15.63 -7.12
C ALA A 95 5.58 -15.69 -7.83
N ASP A 96 4.63 -16.40 -7.24
CA ASP A 96 3.28 -16.60 -7.78
C ASP A 96 2.20 -15.83 -7.00
N ARG A 97 2.58 -15.03 -6.00
CA ARG A 97 1.63 -14.29 -5.17
C ARG A 97 1.12 -13.05 -5.90
N LYS A 98 -0.16 -12.76 -5.70
CA LYS A 98 -0.75 -11.48 -6.06
C LYS A 98 -0.55 -10.49 -4.92
N LEU A 99 -0.35 -9.22 -5.27
CA LEU A 99 -0.29 -8.12 -4.32
C LEU A 99 -1.46 -7.18 -4.53
N TYR A 100 -2.11 -6.79 -3.45
CA TYR A 100 -3.25 -5.88 -3.44
C TYR A 100 -2.79 -4.53 -2.92
N ILE A 101 -2.84 -3.48 -3.72
CA ILE A 101 -2.43 -2.16 -3.24
C ILE A 101 -3.46 -1.70 -2.21
N ALA A 102 -3.05 -1.52 -0.95
CA ALA A 102 -3.86 -0.96 0.12
C ALA A 102 -3.80 0.57 0.13
N ASP A 103 -2.62 1.14 -0.11
CA ASP A 103 -2.44 2.59 -0.26
C ASP A 103 -1.27 2.89 -1.21
N GLY A 104 -1.46 3.86 -2.09
CA GLY A 104 -0.43 4.36 -2.99
C GLY A 104 -0.59 4.00 -4.46
N HIS A 105 -1.82 3.86 -4.96
CA HIS A 105 -2.10 3.59 -6.39
C HIS A 105 -1.53 4.68 -7.28
N HIS A 106 -1.66 5.95 -6.88
CA HIS A 106 -1.01 7.08 -7.54
C HIS A 106 0.52 6.92 -7.62
N ARG A 107 1.16 6.44 -6.53
CA ARG A 107 2.61 6.19 -6.49
C ARG A 107 2.99 5.04 -7.41
N TYR A 108 2.18 3.98 -7.46
CA TYR A 108 2.40 2.83 -8.33
C TYR A 108 2.36 3.21 -9.80
N GLU A 109 1.29 3.91 -10.22
CA GLU A 109 1.16 4.37 -11.61
C GLU A 109 2.24 5.39 -11.99
N THR A 110 2.61 6.30 -11.09
CA THR A 110 3.74 7.21 -11.34
C THR A 110 5.04 6.42 -11.53
N ALA A 111 5.28 5.36 -10.76
CA ALA A 111 6.46 4.51 -10.92
C ALA A 111 6.46 3.78 -12.28
N LEU A 112 5.31 3.25 -12.73
CA LEU A 112 5.15 2.69 -14.08
C LEU A 112 5.46 3.73 -15.17
N ASN A 113 4.92 4.94 -15.04
CA ASN A 113 5.17 6.03 -15.99
C ASN A 113 6.63 6.46 -16.01
N TYR A 114 7.28 6.51 -14.84
CA TYR A 114 8.71 6.84 -14.75
C TYR A 114 9.57 5.75 -15.39
N ARG A 115 9.29 4.47 -15.13
CA ARG A 115 9.95 3.33 -15.80
C ARG A 115 9.82 3.43 -17.32
N ASN A 116 8.62 3.71 -17.82
CA ASN A 116 8.37 3.84 -19.26
C ASN A 116 9.13 5.04 -19.85
N TYR A 117 9.09 6.19 -19.18
CA TYR A 117 9.87 7.37 -19.55
C TYR A 117 11.38 7.06 -19.64
N CYS A 118 11.94 6.35 -18.65
CA CYS A 118 13.35 5.98 -18.66
C CYS A 118 13.69 5.06 -19.85
N ARG A 119 12.83 4.10 -20.18
CA ARG A 119 13.02 3.21 -21.34
C ARG A 119 12.93 3.97 -22.67
N GLU A 120 11.92 4.80 -22.85
CA GLU A 120 11.69 5.60 -24.07
C GLU A 120 12.84 6.57 -24.36
N ASN A 121 13.51 7.07 -23.32
CA ASN A 121 14.63 8.00 -23.43
C ASN A 121 16.00 7.30 -23.38
N GLY A 122 16.04 5.97 -23.40
CA GLY A 122 17.29 5.19 -23.36
C GLY A 122 18.07 5.29 -22.05
N LEU A 123 17.41 5.72 -20.96
CA LEU A 123 17.99 5.87 -19.62
C LEU A 123 18.03 4.55 -18.83
N SER A 124 17.20 3.57 -19.22
CA SER A 124 17.14 2.25 -18.59
C SER A 124 16.70 1.16 -19.56
N LYS A 125 17.10 -0.08 -19.30
CA LYS A 125 16.61 -1.30 -19.98
C LYS A 125 15.81 -2.19 -19.03
N VAL A 126 15.18 -3.22 -19.58
CA VAL A 126 14.48 -4.24 -18.77
C VAL A 126 15.46 -4.88 -17.79
N GLY A 127 15.03 -4.99 -16.53
CA GLY A 127 15.81 -5.51 -15.40
C GLY A 127 16.61 -4.45 -14.64
N ASP A 128 16.66 -3.21 -15.12
CA ASP A 128 17.32 -2.11 -14.40
C ASP A 128 16.51 -1.66 -13.17
N PRO A 129 17.10 -0.87 -12.24
CA PRO A 129 16.42 -0.46 -11.01
C PRO A 129 15.05 0.21 -11.19
N CYS A 130 14.82 0.90 -12.32
CA CYS A 130 13.54 1.55 -12.62
C CYS A 130 12.38 0.56 -12.81
N ASP A 131 12.67 -0.73 -13.04
CA ASP A 131 11.66 -1.79 -13.13
C ASP A 131 11.14 -2.24 -11.77
N TYR A 132 11.67 -1.67 -10.68
CA TYR A 132 11.32 -2.09 -9.34
C TYR A 132 10.97 -0.92 -8.43
N GLN A 133 10.13 -1.23 -7.43
CA GLN A 133 9.67 -0.27 -6.45
C GLN A 133 9.83 -0.85 -5.04
N MET A 134 10.12 0.04 -4.08
CA MET A 134 10.09 -0.33 -2.66
C MET A 134 8.64 -0.33 -2.19
N ILE A 135 8.18 -1.50 -1.73
CA ILE A 135 6.81 -1.74 -1.30
C ILE A 135 6.84 -2.32 0.11
N TYR A 136 6.00 -1.75 0.98
CA TYR A 136 5.67 -2.29 2.28
C TYR A 136 4.60 -3.38 2.11
N LEU A 137 4.93 -4.60 2.51
CA LEU A 137 4.11 -5.79 2.32
C LEU A 137 3.58 -6.26 3.67
N VAL A 138 2.27 -6.42 3.78
CA VAL A 138 1.60 -6.94 4.99
C VAL A 138 0.71 -8.11 4.63
N ASP A 139 0.74 -9.14 5.48
CA ASP A 139 -0.18 -10.27 5.36
C ASP A 139 -1.61 -9.80 5.68
N MET A 140 -2.53 -10.05 4.76
CA MET A 140 -3.94 -9.67 4.87
C MET A 140 -4.66 -10.41 6.00
N GLU A 141 -4.17 -11.59 6.37
CA GLU A 141 -4.74 -12.42 7.43
C GLU A 141 -4.09 -12.14 8.80
N HIS A 142 -3.10 -11.25 8.85
CA HIS A 142 -2.40 -10.94 10.09
C HIS A 142 -3.35 -10.23 11.07
N PRO A 143 -3.48 -10.69 12.34
CA PRO A 143 -4.42 -10.13 13.30
C PRO A 143 -4.13 -8.66 13.69
N GLY A 144 -2.90 -8.20 13.46
CA GLY A 144 -2.51 -6.80 13.62
C GLY A 144 -2.98 -5.87 12.49
N LEU A 145 -3.47 -6.41 11.37
CA LEU A 145 -4.07 -5.62 10.30
C LEU A 145 -5.53 -5.30 10.65
N VAL A 146 -5.77 -4.09 11.12
CA VAL A 146 -7.11 -3.60 11.44
C VAL A 146 -7.49 -2.50 10.47
N VAL A 147 -8.61 -2.67 9.77
CA VAL A 147 -9.16 -1.70 8.82
C VAL A 147 -10.40 -1.06 9.43
N PHE A 148 -10.29 0.22 9.80
CA PHE A 148 -11.41 0.98 10.34
C PHE A 148 -12.28 1.60 9.23
N PRO A 149 -13.58 1.80 9.49
CA PRO A 149 -14.46 2.49 8.55
C PRO A 149 -14.02 3.94 8.34
N THR A 150 -14.31 4.47 7.16
CA THR A 150 -14.17 5.90 6.87
C THR A 150 -15.46 6.63 7.24
N HIS A 151 -15.37 7.57 8.17
CA HIS A 151 -16.48 8.45 8.53
C HIS A 151 -16.41 9.75 7.72
N ARG A 152 -17.53 10.15 7.11
CA ARG A 152 -17.63 11.40 6.35
C ARG A 152 -18.53 12.39 7.09
N LEU A 153 -18.02 13.60 7.29
CA LEU A 153 -18.79 14.71 7.84
C LEU A 153 -19.33 15.58 6.71
N VAL A 154 -20.64 15.81 6.70
CA VAL A 154 -21.30 16.73 5.77
C VAL A 154 -21.69 17.97 6.56
N ARG A 155 -21.28 19.16 6.09
CA ARG A 155 -21.54 20.44 6.75
C ARG A 155 -21.67 21.57 5.73
N ASP A 156 -22.34 22.64 6.13
CA ASP A 156 -22.40 23.92 5.41
C ASP A 156 -22.90 23.82 3.95
N LEU A 157 -23.78 22.86 3.66
CA LEU A 157 -24.41 22.73 2.35
C LEU A 157 -25.64 23.65 2.24
N PRO A 158 -25.73 24.53 1.23
CA PRO A 158 -26.93 25.31 0.96
C PRO A 158 -28.14 24.40 0.73
N ASP A 159 -29.30 24.77 1.30
CA ASP A 159 -30.55 24.03 1.16
C ASP A 159 -30.48 22.54 1.57
N PHE A 160 -29.56 22.20 2.49
CA PHE A 160 -29.40 20.84 2.99
C PHE A 160 -30.65 20.36 3.73
N ASN A 161 -31.20 19.23 3.27
CA ASN A 161 -32.31 18.55 3.92
C ASN A 161 -31.87 17.12 4.24
N VAL A 162 -31.67 16.87 5.53
CA VAL A 162 -31.19 15.58 6.05
C VAL A 162 -32.13 14.44 5.67
N GLU A 163 -33.45 14.62 5.79
CA GLU A 163 -34.44 13.58 5.46
C GLU A 163 -34.37 13.21 3.98
N LYS A 164 -34.26 14.19 3.09
CA LYS A 164 -34.12 13.94 1.65
C LYS A 164 -32.87 13.12 1.32
N VAL A 165 -31.76 13.40 2.02
CA VAL A 165 -30.50 12.65 1.84
C VAL A 165 -30.66 11.22 2.37
N LEU A 166 -31.17 11.06 3.58
CA LEU A 166 -31.38 9.74 4.18
C LEU A 166 -32.34 8.88 3.37
N ASP A 167 -33.43 9.46 2.85
CA ASP A 167 -34.36 8.77 1.95
C ASP A 167 -33.71 8.32 0.66
N GLY A 168 -32.88 9.17 0.04
CA GLY A 168 -32.09 8.78 -1.13
C GLY A 168 -31.07 7.69 -0.82
N CYS A 169 -30.45 7.72 0.37
CA CYS A 169 -29.52 6.67 0.80
C CYS A 169 -30.22 5.34 1.04
N ARG A 170 -31.45 5.34 1.57
CA ARG A 170 -32.24 4.11 1.84
C ARG A 170 -32.55 3.30 0.57
N GLU A 171 -32.42 3.87 -0.62
CA GLU A 171 -32.52 3.13 -1.89
C GLU A 171 -31.34 2.17 -2.12
N TYR A 172 -30.15 2.49 -1.58
CA TYR A 172 -28.90 1.75 -1.84
C TYR A 172 -28.25 1.17 -0.59
N PHE A 173 -28.64 1.64 0.60
CA PHE A 173 -27.98 1.33 1.87
C PHE A 173 -28.97 1.11 3.01
N ASP A 174 -28.58 0.28 3.97
CA ASP A 174 -29.25 0.20 5.27
C ASP A 174 -28.88 1.43 6.11
N VAL A 175 -29.87 2.26 6.42
CA VAL A 175 -29.68 3.52 7.16
C VAL A 175 -30.13 3.34 8.60
N THR A 176 -29.19 3.47 9.54
CA THR A 176 -29.45 3.40 10.99
C THR A 176 -29.04 4.70 11.67
N GLU A 177 -29.94 5.24 12.49
CA GLU A 177 -29.63 6.39 13.34
C GLU A 177 -28.75 5.94 14.51
N MET A 178 -27.62 6.62 14.74
CA MET A 178 -26.72 6.35 15.86
C MET A 178 -26.77 7.52 16.87
N ASN A 179 -27.10 7.22 18.12
CA ASN A 179 -27.11 8.19 19.21
C ASN A 179 -25.75 8.17 19.94
N GLY A 180 -24.91 9.17 19.69
CA GLY A 180 -23.61 9.33 20.33
C GLY A 180 -22.45 8.64 19.60
N THR A 181 -21.24 8.74 20.17
CA THR A 181 -20.00 8.16 19.62
C THR A 181 -19.59 6.84 20.27
N ASP A 182 -20.34 6.36 21.26
CA ASP A 182 -19.89 5.33 22.21
C ASP A 182 -19.89 3.88 21.65
N ASN A 183 -20.25 3.70 20.37
CA ASN A 183 -20.22 2.40 19.68
C ASN A 183 -19.56 2.50 18.29
N MET A 184 -18.50 3.32 18.17
CA MET A 184 -17.61 3.29 16.99
C MET A 184 -16.29 2.60 17.32
#